data_AF-A0A524CSQ5-F1
#
_entry.id   AF-A0A524CSQ5-F1
#
_cell.length_a   1.000
_cell.length_b   1.000
_cell.length_c   1.000
_cell.angle_alpha   90.00
_cell.angle_beta   90.00
_cell.angle_gamma   90.00
#
_symmetry.space_group_name_H-M   'P 1'
#
loop_
_entity.id
_entity.type
_entity.pdbx_description
1 polymer ?
#
loop_
_entity_poly.entity_id
_entity_poly.type
_entity_poly.pdbx_seq_one_letter_code
_entity_poly.pdbx_strand_id
1 'polypeptide(L)'
;MYVKIRTDGAVGLGRATEGTEEITIGYGEAHMIAAALEKLAQTARDYKQVYKKTTDVGGGNKIEFERYEDGRISISGDKHTYYCTEQEIRELAKLLKNLPPVQVAPASDYVDKTTPEDSVCLVVKNGGASAGLKITEAALLKTAVVSSLSSRYFDEHLVVAGRDLVVNRSSDLKWKLEVGGNPVKFTAYEVEALVAGLHNGILDVLMDFVKSMGSDDIADIRVKSHIQRIEEEVQKTMGEHKDMKKVRKNLSNMAKLILGGGQDADTRTNTFIEMCKFVYGDIEREFVDPLMDLLSAAFVVEG
;
A
#
# COMPACT_ATOMS: atom_id res chain seq x y z
N MET A 1 -32.89 -5.62 -9.19
CA MET A 1 -31.61 -4.87 -9.13
C MET A 1 -30.49 -5.83 -8.79
N TYR A 2 -29.26 -5.56 -9.20
CA TYR A 2 -28.08 -6.30 -8.75
C TYR A 2 -27.10 -5.38 -8.02
N VAL A 3 -26.25 -5.99 -7.20
CA VAL A 3 -25.11 -5.37 -6.55
C VAL A 3 -23.88 -6.22 -6.88
N LYS A 4 -22.80 -5.60 -7.32
CA LYS A 4 -21.53 -6.31 -7.57
C LYS A 4 -20.35 -5.52 -7.01
N ILE A 5 -19.32 -6.23 -6.57
CA ILE A 5 -18.01 -5.63 -6.29
C ILE A 5 -17.25 -5.62 -7.62
N ARG A 6 -16.92 -4.43 -8.09
CA ARG A 6 -16.23 -4.20 -9.36
C ARG A 6 -14.74 -4.48 -9.20
N THR A 7 -14.06 -4.69 -10.33
CA THR A 7 -12.60 -4.89 -10.36
C THR A 7 -11.80 -3.68 -9.89
N ASP A 8 -12.42 -2.50 -9.88
CA ASP A 8 -11.83 -1.27 -9.31
C ASP A 8 -12.06 -1.14 -7.79
N GLY A 9 -12.69 -2.14 -7.16
CA GLY A 9 -13.01 -2.15 -5.75
C GLY A 9 -14.27 -1.37 -5.37
N ALA A 10 -14.91 -0.66 -6.29
CA ALA A 10 -16.18 0.01 -6.05
C ALA A 10 -17.34 -1.00 -6.03
N VAL A 11 -18.45 -0.64 -5.40
CA VAL A 11 -19.71 -1.38 -5.48
C VAL A 11 -20.55 -0.78 -6.61
N GLY A 12 -20.92 -1.60 -7.59
CA GLY A 12 -21.81 -1.23 -8.69
C GLY A 12 -23.26 -1.61 -8.39
N LEU A 13 -24.19 -0.68 -8.62
CA LEU A 13 -25.64 -0.89 -8.57
C LEU A 13 -26.20 -0.82 -9.98
N GLY A 14 -26.90 -1.87 -10.42
CA GLY A 14 -27.47 -1.93 -11.77
C GLY A 14 -28.75 -2.76 -11.88
N ARG A 15 -29.28 -2.86 -13.11
CA ARG A 15 -30.50 -3.62 -13.43
C ARG A 15 -30.35 -4.41 -14.73
N ALA A 16 -30.90 -5.63 -14.74
CA ALA A 16 -31.04 -6.56 -15.87
C ALA A 16 -29.75 -7.10 -16.51
N THR A 17 -28.77 -6.25 -16.85
CA THR A 17 -27.53 -6.67 -17.52
C THR A 17 -26.31 -6.06 -16.82
N GLU A 18 -25.28 -6.88 -16.59
CA GLU A 18 -23.97 -6.37 -16.18
C GLU A 18 -23.38 -5.52 -17.32
N GLY A 19 -23.05 -4.25 -17.05
CA GLY A 19 -22.61 -3.32 -18.11
C GLY A 19 -22.08 -1.99 -17.57
N THR A 20 -21.68 -1.10 -18.47
CA THR A 20 -21.14 0.24 -18.14
C THR A 20 -22.14 1.19 -17.50
N GLU A 21 -23.42 0.81 -17.46
CA GLU A 21 -24.50 1.58 -16.86
C GLU A 21 -24.69 1.14 -15.41
N GLU A 22 -23.84 1.62 -14.51
CA GLU A 22 -23.89 1.33 -13.08
C GLU A 22 -23.81 2.62 -12.28
N ILE A 23 -24.58 2.70 -11.19
CA ILE A 23 -24.31 3.67 -10.13
C ILE A 23 -23.22 3.05 -9.26
N THR A 24 -22.05 3.68 -9.21
CA THR A 24 -20.89 3.18 -8.45
C THR A 24 -20.75 3.92 -7.13
N ILE A 25 -20.42 3.17 -6.07
CA ILE A 25 -20.24 3.70 -4.71
C ILE A 25 -19.03 3.05 -4.07
N GLY A 26 -18.42 3.70 -3.08
CA GLY A 26 -17.40 3.08 -2.26
C GLY A 26 -18.00 1.94 -1.42
N TYR A 27 -17.26 0.87 -1.18
CA TYR A 27 -17.73 -0.23 -0.34
C TYR A 27 -18.07 0.22 1.09
N GLY A 28 -17.26 1.13 1.67
CA GLY A 28 -17.56 1.75 2.97
C GLY A 28 -18.84 2.60 2.97
N GLU A 29 -19.31 3.04 1.81
CA GLU A 29 -20.55 3.82 1.66
C GLU A 29 -21.79 2.93 1.57
N ALA A 30 -21.63 1.65 1.24
CA ALA A 30 -22.72 0.71 1.00
C ALA A 30 -23.66 0.60 2.21
N HIS A 31 -23.12 0.57 3.43
CA HIS A 31 -23.93 0.52 4.66
C HIS A 31 -24.76 1.79 4.87
N MET A 32 -24.19 2.97 4.60
CA MET A 32 -24.91 4.24 4.71
C MET A 32 -26.03 4.34 3.67
N ILE A 33 -25.74 3.93 2.43
CA ILE A 33 -26.72 3.91 1.35
C ILE A 33 -27.83 2.91 1.64
N ALA A 34 -27.51 1.73 2.18
CA ALA A 34 -28.51 0.77 2.59
C ALA A 34 -29.47 1.33 3.64
N ALA A 35 -28.96 2.06 4.64
CA ALA A 35 -29.80 2.72 5.65
C ALA A 35 -30.70 3.80 5.04
N ALA A 36 -30.19 4.58 4.07
CA ALA A 36 -30.99 5.57 3.35
C ALA A 36 -32.13 4.91 2.54
N LEU A 37 -31.84 3.81 1.85
CA LEU A 37 -32.84 3.03 1.09
C LEU A 37 -33.92 2.42 1.99
N GLU A 38 -33.57 1.91 3.18
CA GLU A 38 -34.57 1.40 4.13
C GLU A 38 -35.49 2.51 4.63
N LYS A 39 -34.92 3.66 4.97
CA LYS A 39 -35.70 4.82 5.41
C LYS A 39 -36.67 5.26 4.31
N LEU A 40 -36.20 5.31 3.07
CA LEU A 40 -37.02 5.64 1.90
C LEU A 40 -38.17 4.64 1.68
N ALA A 41 -37.90 3.34 1.81
CA ALA A 41 -38.91 2.30 1.71
C ALA A 41 -39.98 2.41 2.81
N GLN A 42 -39.61 2.83 4.03
CA GLN A 42 -40.53 3.02 5.15
C GLN A 42 -41.33 4.34 5.10
N THR A 43 -40.91 5.30 4.28
CA THR A 43 -41.53 6.63 4.27
C THR A 43 -42.79 6.64 3.41
N ALA A 44 -43.95 6.86 4.02
CA ALA A 44 -45.26 6.83 3.33
C ALA A 44 -45.62 8.11 2.54
N ARG A 45 -44.70 9.09 2.49
CA ARG A 45 -44.90 10.40 1.85
C ARG A 45 -43.75 10.68 0.89
N ASP A 46 -43.93 11.69 0.05
CA ASP A 46 -42.87 12.22 -0.80
C ASP A 46 -41.63 12.55 0.02
N TYR A 47 -40.51 11.99 -0.43
CA TYR A 47 -39.24 12.10 0.27
C TYR A 47 -38.11 12.11 -0.75
N LYS A 48 -37.23 13.10 -0.62
CA LYS A 48 -36.01 13.23 -1.41
C LYS A 48 -34.80 13.27 -0.50
N GLN A 49 -33.81 12.43 -0.78
CA GLN A 49 -32.53 12.42 -0.08
C GLN A 49 -31.39 12.46 -1.11
N VAL A 50 -30.43 13.34 -0.86
CA VAL A 50 -29.20 13.42 -1.66
C VAL A 50 -28.04 12.95 -0.79
N TYR A 51 -27.39 11.88 -1.21
CA TYR A 51 -26.14 11.40 -0.63
C TYR A 51 -24.98 11.96 -1.45
N LYS A 52 -24.06 12.68 -0.81
CA LYS A 52 -22.79 13.07 -1.44
C LYS A 52 -21.79 11.96 -1.20
N LYS A 53 -21.22 11.43 -2.29
CA LYS A 53 -20.17 10.41 -2.19
C LYS A 53 -18.96 11.01 -1.48
N THR A 54 -18.40 10.22 -0.59
CA THR A 54 -17.09 10.44 0.03
C THR A 54 -15.96 9.91 -0.86
N THR A 55 -16.30 9.00 -1.77
CA THR A 55 -15.42 8.40 -2.77
C THR A 55 -15.59 9.05 -4.14
N ASP A 56 -14.52 9.07 -4.95
CA ASP A 56 -14.53 9.67 -6.30
C ASP A 56 -14.84 8.62 -7.39
N VAL A 57 -15.59 7.58 -7.04
CA VAL A 57 -15.95 6.50 -7.96
C VAL A 57 -17.18 6.84 -8.81
N GLY A 58 -17.06 6.62 -10.11
CA GLY A 58 -18.13 6.83 -11.09
C GLY A 58 -18.08 8.16 -11.83
N GLY A 59 -19.13 8.43 -12.58
CA GLY A 59 -19.28 9.66 -13.38
C GLY A 59 -19.83 10.87 -12.60
N GLY A 60 -20.16 10.72 -11.31
CA GLY A 60 -20.70 11.78 -10.48
C GLY A 60 -20.44 11.59 -8.98
N ASN A 61 -20.55 12.69 -8.22
CA ASN A 61 -20.23 12.77 -6.79
C ASN A 61 -21.46 12.71 -5.86
N LYS A 62 -22.64 12.39 -6.40
CA LYS A 62 -23.88 12.31 -5.62
C LYS A 62 -24.78 11.18 -6.10
N ILE A 63 -25.61 10.70 -5.18
CA ILE A 63 -26.72 9.78 -5.44
C ILE A 63 -27.98 10.39 -4.87
N GLU A 64 -29.01 10.48 -5.69
CA GLU A 64 -30.32 10.98 -5.33
C GLU A 64 -31.29 9.82 -5.19
N PHE A 65 -32.03 9.83 -4.09
CA PHE A 65 -33.13 8.92 -3.81
C PHE A 65 -34.40 9.74 -3.71
N GLU A 66 -35.42 9.38 -4.47
CA GLU A 66 -36.69 10.12 -4.50
C GLU A 66 -37.87 9.14 -4.50
N ARG A 67 -38.82 9.34 -3.58
CA ARG A 67 -40.12 8.67 -3.58
C ARG A 67 -41.17 9.65 -4.10
N TYR A 68 -41.94 9.22 -5.09
CA TYR A 68 -43.04 9.97 -5.69
C TYR A 68 -44.37 9.63 -5.01
N GLU A 69 -45.38 10.50 -5.19
CA GLU A 69 -46.71 10.35 -4.59
C GLU A 69 -47.42 9.05 -5.00
N ASP A 70 -47.12 8.56 -6.21
CA ASP A 70 -47.66 7.31 -6.75
C ASP A 70 -46.97 6.05 -6.21
N GLY A 71 -46.04 6.20 -5.26
CA GLY A 71 -45.32 5.11 -4.61
C GLY A 71 -44.12 4.58 -5.39
N ARG A 72 -43.81 5.12 -6.58
CA ARG A 72 -42.57 4.80 -7.29
C ARG A 72 -41.37 5.41 -6.58
N ILE A 73 -40.24 4.71 -6.64
CA ILE A 73 -38.97 5.19 -6.08
C ILE A 73 -37.94 5.28 -7.21
N SER A 74 -37.22 6.40 -7.30
CA SER A 74 -36.05 6.52 -8.18
C SER A 74 -34.74 6.55 -7.40
N ILE A 75 -33.73 5.91 -7.98
CA ILE A 75 -32.33 6.02 -7.56
C ILE A 75 -31.56 6.59 -8.74
N SER A 76 -30.92 7.74 -8.56
CA SER A 76 -30.18 8.43 -9.62
C SER A 76 -28.74 8.71 -9.20
N GLY A 77 -27.77 8.35 -10.02
CA GLY A 77 -26.34 8.57 -9.77
C GLY A 77 -25.54 8.26 -11.03
N ASP A 78 -24.34 8.81 -11.17
CA ASP A 78 -23.45 8.51 -12.32
C ASP A 78 -24.10 8.62 -13.71
N LYS A 79 -25.08 9.54 -13.87
CA LYS A 79 -25.89 9.75 -15.09
C LYS A 79 -26.90 8.63 -15.42
N HIS A 80 -27.13 7.72 -14.48
CA HIS A 80 -28.12 6.65 -14.58
C HIS A 80 -29.25 6.88 -13.57
N THR A 81 -30.48 6.53 -13.97
CA THR A 81 -31.67 6.58 -13.11
C THR A 81 -32.42 5.27 -13.20
N TYR A 82 -32.66 4.64 -12.05
CA TYR A 82 -33.45 3.42 -11.92
C TYR A 82 -34.76 3.68 -11.21
N TYR A 83 -35.86 3.29 -11.83
CA TYR A 83 -37.18 3.29 -11.21
C TYR A 83 -37.47 1.92 -10.60
N CYS A 84 -37.69 1.90 -9.30
CA CYS A 84 -37.81 0.71 -8.48
C CYS A 84 -39.15 0.68 -7.74
N THR A 85 -39.63 -0.53 -7.51
CA THR A 85 -40.70 -0.80 -6.54
C THR A 85 -40.16 -0.76 -5.11
N GLU A 86 -41.04 -0.63 -4.11
CA GLU A 86 -40.63 -0.70 -2.70
C GLU A 86 -39.95 -2.02 -2.36
N GLN A 87 -40.42 -3.14 -2.94
CA GLN A 87 -39.81 -4.45 -2.76
C GLN A 87 -38.37 -4.47 -3.29
N GLU A 88 -38.14 -3.97 -4.51
CA GLU A 88 -36.79 -3.90 -5.09
C GLU A 88 -35.84 -3.03 -4.25
N ILE A 89 -36.33 -1.96 -3.63
CA ILE A 89 -35.54 -1.10 -2.73
C ILE A 89 -35.16 -1.84 -1.45
N ARG A 90 -36.10 -2.59 -0.85
CA ARG A 90 -35.84 -3.39 0.36
C ARG A 90 -34.83 -4.52 0.07
N GLU A 91 -34.96 -5.17 -1.08
CA GLU A 91 -34.01 -6.18 -1.55
C GLU A 91 -32.62 -5.57 -1.79
N LEU A 92 -32.54 -4.42 -2.46
CA LEU A 92 -31.28 -3.70 -2.70
C LEU A 92 -30.61 -3.28 -1.39
N ALA A 93 -31.37 -2.73 -0.44
CA ALA A 93 -30.85 -2.36 0.88
C ALA A 93 -30.33 -3.59 1.65
N LYS A 94 -31.05 -4.72 1.57
CA LYS A 94 -30.62 -5.98 2.17
C LYS A 94 -29.33 -6.50 1.53
N LEU A 95 -29.19 -6.42 0.20
CA LEU A 95 -27.95 -6.81 -0.48
C LEU A 95 -26.77 -5.94 -0.05
N LEU A 96 -26.97 -4.62 0.03
CA LEU A 96 -25.92 -3.68 0.45
C LEU A 96 -25.51 -3.85 1.93
N LYS A 97 -26.44 -4.20 2.82
CA LYS A 97 -26.12 -4.52 4.21
C LYS A 97 -25.32 -5.80 4.37
N ASN A 98 -25.57 -6.78 3.50
CA ASN A 98 -24.99 -8.11 3.57
C ASN A 98 -23.95 -8.33 2.46
N LEU A 99 -23.24 -7.28 2.04
CA LEU A 99 -22.14 -7.44 1.11
C LEU A 99 -21.13 -8.44 1.67
N PRO A 100 -20.67 -9.41 0.86
CA PRO A 100 -19.63 -10.32 1.31
C PRO A 100 -18.38 -9.50 1.63
N PRO A 101 -17.65 -9.83 2.71
CA PRO A 101 -16.38 -9.18 2.99
C PRO A 101 -15.49 -9.32 1.76
N VAL A 102 -14.83 -8.23 1.36
CA VAL A 102 -13.78 -8.31 0.33
C VAL A 102 -12.68 -9.18 0.93
N GLN A 103 -12.50 -10.38 0.38
CA GLN A 103 -11.41 -11.26 0.80
C GLN A 103 -10.11 -10.65 0.31
N VAL A 104 -9.33 -10.13 1.25
CA VAL A 104 -7.97 -9.66 1.00
C VAL A 104 -7.05 -10.86 1.21
N ALA A 105 -6.20 -11.16 0.23
CA ALA A 105 -5.17 -12.17 0.40
C ALA A 105 -4.25 -11.80 1.59
N PRO A 106 -3.64 -12.78 2.28
CA PRO A 106 -2.69 -12.48 3.34
C PRO A 106 -1.51 -11.65 2.80
N ALA A 107 -0.85 -10.90 3.67
CA ALA A 107 0.27 -10.02 3.32
C ALA A 107 1.40 -10.72 2.53
N SER A 108 1.64 -12.00 2.83
CA SER A 108 2.61 -12.86 2.12
C SER A 108 2.29 -13.02 0.64
N ASP A 109 1.02 -12.95 0.25
CA ASP A 109 0.64 -13.16 -1.14
C ASP A 109 0.94 -11.93 -2.02
N TYR A 110 1.16 -10.76 -1.41
CA TYR A 110 1.52 -9.54 -2.12
C TYR A 110 3.01 -9.26 -2.16
N VAL A 111 3.78 -9.76 -1.20
CA VAL A 111 5.24 -9.60 -1.14
C VAL A 111 5.88 -10.89 -0.65
N ASP A 112 6.72 -11.48 -1.51
CA ASP A 112 7.49 -12.69 -1.18
C ASP A 112 8.98 -12.37 -1.06
N LYS A 113 9.64 -13.04 -0.11
CA LYS A 113 11.10 -13.19 -0.12
C LYS A 113 11.52 -14.20 -1.16
N THR A 114 12.55 -13.87 -1.92
CA THR A 114 13.15 -14.72 -2.96
C THR A 114 14.64 -14.91 -2.67
N THR A 115 15.25 -15.92 -3.29
CA THR A 115 16.71 -16.09 -3.23
C THR A 115 17.36 -14.84 -3.83
N PRO A 116 18.26 -14.16 -3.10
CA PRO A 116 18.86 -12.93 -3.59
C PRO A 116 19.65 -13.13 -4.88
N GLU A 117 19.39 -12.30 -5.88
CA GLU A 117 20.15 -12.19 -7.13
C GLU A 117 20.34 -10.70 -7.44
N ASP A 118 21.59 -10.26 -7.65
CA ASP A 118 21.93 -8.83 -7.82
C ASP A 118 21.34 -7.90 -6.74
N SER A 119 21.34 -8.37 -5.48
CA SER A 119 20.71 -7.73 -4.31
C SER A 119 19.17 -7.58 -4.37
N VAL A 120 18.51 -8.07 -5.41
CA VAL A 120 17.05 -8.21 -5.47
C VAL A 120 16.66 -9.43 -4.65
N CYS A 121 15.91 -9.22 -3.57
CA CYS A 121 15.59 -10.26 -2.59
C CYS A 121 14.10 -10.34 -2.23
N LEU A 122 13.29 -9.45 -2.80
CA LEU A 122 11.84 -9.38 -2.58
C LEU A 122 11.13 -9.29 -3.93
N VAL A 123 9.92 -9.81 -4.02
CA VAL A 123 9.04 -9.64 -5.18
C VAL A 123 7.68 -9.15 -4.71
N VAL A 124 7.28 -7.97 -5.18
CA VAL A 124 5.91 -7.49 -5.03
C VAL A 124 5.05 -8.03 -6.17
N LYS A 125 3.85 -8.54 -5.89
CA LYS A 125 2.97 -9.14 -6.91
C LYS A 125 1.50 -8.90 -6.62
N ASN A 126 0.70 -8.76 -7.69
CA ASN A 126 -0.76 -8.80 -7.63
C ASN A 126 -1.35 -9.12 -9.01
N GLY A 127 -2.38 -9.96 -9.06
CA GLY A 127 -3.17 -10.19 -10.28
C GLY A 127 -2.36 -10.60 -11.52
N GLY A 128 -1.26 -11.35 -11.34
CA GLY A 128 -0.36 -11.78 -12.42
C GLY A 128 0.75 -10.80 -12.77
N ALA A 129 0.74 -9.57 -12.24
CA ALA A 129 1.86 -8.64 -12.33
C ALA A 129 2.82 -8.85 -11.16
N SER A 130 4.12 -8.69 -11.41
CA SER A 130 5.14 -8.73 -10.37
C SER A 130 6.30 -7.79 -10.67
N ALA A 131 7.04 -7.40 -9.63
CA ALA A 131 8.28 -6.66 -9.77
C ALA A 131 9.27 -7.03 -8.65
N GLY A 132 10.54 -7.19 -9.03
CA GLY A 132 11.63 -7.47 -8.10
C GLY A 132 12.12 -6.22 -7.39
N LEU A 133 12.38 -6.35 -6.08
CA LEU A 133 12.78 -5.31 -5.16
C LEU A 133 14.07 -5.67 -4.43
N LYS A 134 14.98 -4.70 -4.36
CA LYS A 134 16.02 -4.65 -3.32
C LYS A 134 15.38 -4.33 -1.97
N ILE A 135 16.03 -4.71 -0.87
CA ILE A 135 15.51 -4.43 0.48
C ILE A 135 15.37 -2.92 0.76
N THR A 136 16.28 -2.10 0.22
CA THR A 136 16.24 -0.63 0.35
C THR A 136 15.08 -0.01 -0.45
N GLU A 137 14.80 -0.54 -1.65
CA GLU A 137 13.66 -0.13 -2.47
C GLU A 137 12.34 -0.47 -1.77
N ALA A 138 12.22 -1.65 -1.18
CA ALA A 138 11.04 -2.05 -0.41
C ALA A 138 10.80 -1.13 0.81
N ALA A 139 11.87 -0.70 1.50
CA ALA A 139 11.77 0.23 2.62
C ALA A 139 11.24 1.61 2.19
N LEU A 140 11.72 2.13 1.07
CA LEU A 140 11.23 3.40 0.52
C LEU A 140 9.82 3.29 -0.04
N LEU A 141 9.50 2.22 -0.78
CA LEU A 141 8.14 1.96 -1.26
C LEU A 141 7.14 1.87 -0.12
N LYS A 142 7.47 1.15 0.96
CA LYS A 142 6.61 1.10 2.15
C LYS A 142 6.35 2.50 2.69
N THR A 143 7.38 3.32 2.78
CA THR A 143 7.28 4.70 3.28
C THR A 143 6.38 5.55 2.37
N ALA A 144 6.59 5.49 1.07
CA ALA A 144 5.79 6.19 0.07
C ALA A 144 4.31 5.76 0.10
N VAL A 145 4.05 4.44 0.16
CA VAL A 145 2.68 3.92 0.27
C VAL A 145 2.00 4.39 1.54
N VAL A 146 2.66 4.31 2.70
CA VAL A 146 2.10 4.80 3.98
C VAL A 146 1.78 6.29 3.91
N SER A 147 2.70 7.11 3.35
CA SER A 147 2.48 8.55 3.16
C SER A 147 1.25 8.82 2.27
N SER A 148 1.07 8.02 1.20
CA SER A 148 -0.03 8.17 0.26
C SER A 148 -1.42 7.92 0.86
N LEU A 149 -1.52 7.15 1.97
CA LEU A 149 -2.80 6.77 2.59
C LEU A 149 -3.62 7.98 3.05
N SER A 150 -2.94 9.06 3.44
CA SER A 150 -3.57 10.30 3.92
C SER A 150 -3.95 11.29 2.80
N SER A 151 -3.58 11.02 1.55
CA SER A 151 -3.83 11.93 0.42
C SER A 151 -4.82 11.36 -0.59
N ARG A 152 -5.66 12.20 -1.21
CA ARG A 152 -6.58 11.76 -2.28
C ARG A 152 -5.88 11.52 -3.62
N TYR A 153 -4.81 12.26 -3.87
CA TYR A 153 -3.92 12.12 -5.01
C TYR A 153 -2.50 12.08 -4.49
N PHE A 154 -1.73 11.08 -4.92
CA PHE A 154 -0.33 10.97 -4.55
C PHE A 154 0.45 10.47 -5.75
N ASP A 155 1.58 11.10 -6.04
CA ASP A 155 2.40 10.75 -7.17
C ASP A 155 3.85 11.03 -6.81
N GLU A 156 4.54 10.00 -6.35
CA GLU A 156 5.92 10.09 -5.92
C GLU A 156 6.81 9.27 -6.84
N HIS A 157 7.83 9.92 -7.37
CA HIS A 157 8.86 9.32 -8.19
C HIS A 157 10.15 9.25 -7.38
N LEU A 158 10.64 8.05 -7.15
CA LEU A 158 11.91 7.79 -6.47
C LEU A 158 12.90 7.21 -7.46
N VAL A 159 14.17 7.61 -7.35
CA VAL A 159 15.26 7.03 -8.13
C VAL A 159 16.27 6.46 -7.16
N VAL A 160 16.42 5.14 -7.17
CA VAL A 160 17.29 4.40 -6.24
C VAL A 160 18.21 3.51 -7.05
N ALA A 161 19.52 3.72 -6.94
CA ALA A 161 20.53 2.94 -7.66
C ALA A 161 20.24 2.87 -9.18
N GLY A 162 19.82 3.99 -9.77
CA GLY A 162 19.45 4.09 -11.19
C GLY A 162 18.15 3.41 -11.59
N ARG A 163 17.37 2.85 -10.65
CA ARG A 163 16.05 2.28 -10.90
C ARG A 163 14.95 3.25 -10.47
N ASP A 164 13.97 3.43 -11.36
CA ASP A 164 12.79 4.23 -11.09
C ASP A 164 11.76 3.42 -10.28
N LEU A 165 11.29 4.01 -9.18
CA LEU A 165 10.17 3.54 -8.39
C LEU A 165 9.09 4.61 -8.41
N VAL A 166 7.86 4.25 -8.76
CA VAL A 166 6.73 5.18 -8.75
C VAL A 166 5.64 4.66 -7.83
N VAL A 167 5.19 5.50 -6.90
CA VAL A 167 3.99 5.24 -6.10
C VAL A 167 2.93 6.24 -6.51
N ASN A 168 1.92 5.75 -7.22
CA ASN A 168 0.80 6.55 -7.66
C ASN A 168 -0.48 6.11 -6.96
N ARG A 169 -1.20 7.07 -6.40
CA ARG A 169 -2.58 6.95 -5.95
C ARG A 169 -3.44 7.85 -6.83
N SER A 170 -4.20 7.23 -7.73
CA SER A 170 -5.05 7.92 -8.71
C SER A 170 -6.47 8.16 -8.22
N SER A 171 -6.89 7.44 -7.17
CA SER A 171 -8.14 7.69 -6.46
C SER A 171 -8.05 7.19 -5.02
N ASP A 172 -9.10 7.42 -4.25
CA ASP A 172 -9.26 6.87 -2.91
C ASP A 172 -9.20 5.34 -2.86
N LEU A 173 -9.43 4.65 -3.99
CA LEU A 173 -9.50 3.20 -4.10
C LEU A 173 -8.35 2.53 -4.84
N LYS A 174 -7.42 3.28 -5.46
CA LYS A 174 -6.44 2.69 -6.40
C LYS A 174 -5.02 3.17 -6.17
N TRP A 175 -4.13 2.20 -6.04
CA TRP A 175 -2.69 2.35 -6.00
C TRP A 175 -2.05 1.65 -7.18
N LYS A 176 -0.99 2.26 -7.73
CA LYS A 176 -0.09 1.66 -8.70
C LYS A 176 1.33 1.83 -8.15
N LEU A 177 2.01 0.71 -7.95
CA LEU A 177 3.45 0.67 -7.75
C LEU A 177 4.10 0.37 -9.09
N GLU A 178 5.11 1.12 -9.49
CA GLU A 178 5.91 0.84 -10.67
C GLU A 178 7.36 0.70 -10.26
N VAL A 179 8.01 -0.37 -10.69
CA VAL A 179 9.39 -0.68 -10.29
C VAL A 179 10.15 -1.10 -11.53
N GLY A 180 11.09 -0.26 -11.98
CA GLY A 180 11.84 -0.48 -13.22
C GLY A 180 10.93 -0.67 -14.44
N GLY A 181 9.81 0.07 -14.50
CA GLY A 181 8.82 -0.02 -15.58
C GLY A 181 7.79 -1.15 -15.45
N ASN A 182 7.81 -1.95 -14.38
CA ASN A 182 6.83 -3.00 -14.14
C ASN A 182 5.71 -2.52 -13.19
N PRO A 183 4.48 -2.25 -13.68
CA PRO A 183 3.40 -1.76 -12.84
C PRO A 183 2.65 -2.91 -12.14
N VAL A 184 2.49 -2.80 -10.82
CA VAL A 184 1.64 -3.66 -9.99
C VAL A 184 0.56 -2.79 -9.35
N LYS A 185 -0.70 -3.20 -9.49
CA LYS A 185 -1.87 -2.42 -9.05
C LYS A 185 -2.49 -3.01 -7.80
N PHE A 186 -3.00 -2.16 -6.94
CA PHE A 186 -3.66 -2.53 -5.69
C PHE A 186 -4.91 -1.68 -5.46
N THR A 187 -5.90 -2.28 -4.81
CA THR A 187 -7.11 -1.62 -4.36
C THR A 187 -6.97 -1.13 -2.91
N ALA A 188 -7.92 -0.30 -2.46
CA ALA A 188 -7.99 0.13 -1.06
C ALA A 188 -8.06 -1.03 -0.05
N TYR A 189 -8.59 -2.19 -0.43
CA TYR A 189 -8.67 -3.34 0.47
C TYR A 189 -7.32 -4.05 0.60
N GLU A 190 -6.48 -3.97 -0.43
CA GLU A 190 -5.21 -4.69 -0.52
C GLU A 190 -4.05 -3.85 0.02
N VAL A 191 -4.18 -2.51 0.04
CA VAL A 191 -3.05 -1.61 0.36
C VAL A 191 -2.52 -1.80 1.77
N GLU A 192 -3.37 -2.12 2.76
CA GLU A 192 -2.92 -2.41 4.13
C GLU A 192 -2.13 -3.73 4.19
N ALA A 193 -2.62 -4.77 3.50
CA ALA A 193 -1.94 -6.05 3.41
C ALA A 193 -0.62 -5.94 2.62
N LEU A 194 -0.56 -5.08 1.61
CA LEU A 194 0.68 -4.72 0.90
C LEU A 194 1.69 -4.03 1.83
N VAL A 195 1.26 -3.05 2.64
CA VAL A 195 2.14 -2.38 3.62
C VAL A 195 2.70 -3.38 4.62
N ALA A 196 1.86 -4.29 5.11
CA ALA A 196 2.29 -5.39 5.97
C ALA A 196 3.24 -6.35 5.24
N GLY A 197 2.97 -6.67 3.97
CA GLY A 197 3.81 -7.53 3.14
C GLY A 197 5.21 -6.95 2.93
N LEU A 198 5.29 -5.65 2.60
CA LEU A 198 6.57 -4.94 2.48
C LEU A 198 7.33 -4.95 3.81
N HIS A 199 6.63 -4.75 4.93
CA HIS A 199 7.25 -4.79 6.26
C HIS A 199 7.81 -6.18 6.58
N ASN A 200 6.99 -7.22 6.43
CA ASN A 200 7.35 -8.59 6.71
C ASN A 200 8.46 -9.09 5.78
N GLY A 201 8.46 -8.68 4.51
CA GLY A 201 9.54 -8.98 3.57
C GLY A 201 10.88 -8.42 4.02
N ILE A 202 10.92 -7.15 4.43
CA ILE A 202 12.14 -6.53 4.99
C ILE A 202 12.56 -7.27 6.26
N LEU A 203 11.62 -7.55 7.16
CA LEU A 203 11.86 -8.29 8.40
C LEU A 203 12.49 -9.66 8.10
N ASP A 204 11.92 -10.44 7.21
CA ASP A 204 12.39 -11.80 6.89
C ASP A 204 13.81 -11.80 6.33
N VAL A 205 14.14 -10.83 5.47
CA VAL A 205 15.49 -10.66 4.93
C VAL A 205 16.48 -10.28 6.05
N LEU A 206 16.12 -9.31 6.89
CA LEU A 206 16.95 -8.90 8.03
C LEU A 206 17.16 -10.05 9.02
N MET A 207 16.12 -10.84 9.28
CA MET A 207 16.20 -11.95 10.22
C MET A 207 17.07 -13.08 9.70
N ASP A 208 17.08 -13.36 8.40
CA ASP A 208 18.03 -14.31 7.80
C ASP A 208 19.46 -13.81 7.94
N PHE A 209 19.69 -12.51 7.72
CA PHE A 209 20.99 -11.89 7.94
C PHE A 209 21.43 -12.00 9.40
N VAL A 210 20.59 -11.60 10.35
CA VAL A 210 20.88 -11.70 11.80
C VAL A 210 21.16 -13.15 12.20
N LYS A 211 20.41 -14.13 11.68
CA LYS A 211 20.68 -15.55 11.94
C LYS A 211 22.02 -16.01 11.37
N SER A 212 22.42 -15.53 10.18
CA SER A 212 23.73 -15.86 9.60
C SER A 212 24.90 -15.33 10.43
N MET A 213 24.69 -14.28 11.24
CA MET A 213 25.68 -13.77 12.18
C MET A 213 25.87 -14.68 13.39
N GLY A 214 25.03 -15.69 13.57
CA GLY A 214 25.07 -16.67 14.65
C GLY A 214 24.74 -16.09 16.02
N SER A 215 24.72 -16.97 17.02
CA SER A 215 24.45 -16.64 18.44
C SER A 215 25.51 -17.20 19.39
N ASP A 216 26.68 -17.56 18.84
CA ASP A 216 27.83 -18.06 19.59
C ASP A 216 28.65 -16.90 20.20
N ASP A 217 29.67 -17.23 20.99
CA ASP A 217 30.57 -16.25 21.63
C ASP A 217 31.32 -15.35 20.63
N ILE A 218 31.29 -15.68 19.33
CA ILE A 218 31.96 -14.94 18.25
C ILE A 218 30.96 -14.04 17.50
N ALA A 219 29.65 -14.18 17.71
CA ALA A 219 28.61 -13.37 17.08
C ALA A 219 28.83 -11.87 17.28
N ASP A 220 29.20 -11.45 18.49
CA ASP A 220 29.54 -10.06 18.81
C ASP A 220 30.72 -9.52 18.00
N ILE A 221 31.72 -10.37 17.71
CA ILE A 221 32.87 -10.01 16.88
C ILE A 221 32.44 -9.87 15.42
N ARG A 222 31.60 -10.79 14.91
CA ARG A 222 31.04 -10.70 13.55
C ARG A 222 30.23 -9.42 13.38
N VAL A 223 29.36 -9.09 14.34
CA VAL A 223 28.54 -7.86 14.32
C VAL A 223 29.42 -6.62 14.30
N LYS A 224 30.41 -6.52 15.19
CA LYS A 224 31.36 -5.39 15.22
C LYS A 224 32.13 -5.24 13.92
N SER A 225 32.64 -6.34 13.37
CA SER A 225 33.37 -6.37 12.09
C SER A 225 32.49 -5.90 10.93
N HIS A 226 31.22 -6.34 10.90
CA HIS A 226 30.27 -5.92 9.87
C HIS A 226 29.94 -4.42 9.96
N ILE A 227 29.71 -3.89 11.16
CA ILE A 227 29.48 -2.45 11.36
C ILE A 227 30.70 -1.64 10.94
N GLN A 228 31.91 -2.11 11.26
CA GLN A 228 33.15 -1.45 10.84
C GLN A 228 33.27 -1.39 9.31
N ARG A 229 32.90 -2.47 8.61
CA ARG A 229 32.87 -2.48 7.14
C ARG A 229 31.92 -1.42 6.57
N ILE A 230 30.72 -1.27 7.14
CA ILE A 230 29.79 -0.19 6.75
C ILE A 230 30.44 1.18 6.99
N GLU A 231 31.09 1.38 8.14
CA GLU A 231 31.77 2.65 8.44
C GLU A 231 32.89 2.99 7.45
N GLU A 232 33.68 1.99 7.04
CA GLU A 232 34.78 2.12 6.08
C GLU A 232 34.27 2.41 4.66
N GLU A 233 33.25 1.70 4.18
CA GLU A 233 32.67 1.94 2.85
C GLU A 233 31.92 3.29 2.77
N VAL A 234 31.27 3.74 3.85
CA VAL A 234 30.72 5.11 3.92
C VAL A 234 31.83 6.16 3.83
N GLN A 235 32.93 5.96 4.58
CA GLN A 235 34.09 6.85 4.56
C GLN A 235 34.73 6.94 3.16
N LYS A 236 34.81 5.80 2.46
CA LYS A 236 35.32 5.71 1.09
C LYS A 236 34.40 6.38 0.08
N THR A 237 33.09 6.16 0.20
CA THR A 237 32.07 6.73 -0.67
C THR A 237 32.01 8.26 -0.56
N MET A 238 32.06 8.78 0.66
CA MET A 238 31.91 10.22 0.93
C MET A 238 33.23 10.99 0.99
N GLY A 239 34.38 10.31 1.05
CA GLY A 239 35.69 10.94 1.12
C GLY A 239 35.82 11.99 2.24
N GLU A 240 36.22 13.20 1.88
CA GLU A 240 36.39 14.35 2.79
C GLU A 240 35.14 15.24 2.91
N HIS A 241 33.97 14.75 2.48
CA HIS A 241 32.72 15.52 2.56
C HIS A 241 32.42 16.00 4.00
N LYS A 242 31.94 17.24 4.14
CA LYS A 242 31.70 17.92 5.44
C LYS A 242 30.85 17.09 6.40
N ASP A 243 29.84 16.38 5.88
CA ASP A 243 28.88 15.59 6.66
C ASP A 243 29.31 14.14 6.86
N MET A 244 30.41 13.69 6.25
CA MET A 244 30.82 12.27 6.28
C MET A 244 30.85 11.71 7.70
N LYS A 245 31.42 12.44 8.67
CA LYS A 245 31.51 11.98 10.07
C LYS A 245 30.12 11.79 10.70
N LYS A 246 29.17 12.67 10.38
CA LYS A 246 27.78 12.62 10.86
C LYS A 246 27.06 11.43 10.24
N VAL A 247 27.15 11.27 8.92
CA VAL A 247 26.53 10.17 8.17
C VAL A 247 27.06 8.83 8.66
N ARG A 248 28.39 8.66 8.71
CA ARG A 248 29.04 7.45 9.21
C ARG A 248 28.56 7.07 10.61
N LYS A 249 28.51 8.03 11.53
CA LYS A 249 28.04 7.82 12.91
C LYS A 249 26.55 7.43 12.97
N ASN A 250 25.71 8.09 12.19
CA ASN A 250 24.28 7.80 12.16
C ASN A 250 24.01 6.40 11.62
N LEU A 251 24.60 6.06 10.47
CA LEU A 251 24.45 4.75 9.84
C LEU A 251 25.01 3.64 10.75
N SER A 252 26.14 3.85 11.40
CA SER A 252 26.69 2.83 12.30
C SER A 252 25.90 2.65 13.58
N ASN A 253 25.28 3.71 14.11
CA ASN A 253 24.35 3.59 15.25
C ASN A 253 23.08 2.84 14.86
N MET A 254 22.51 3.11 13.69
CA MET A 254 21.35 2.36 13.19
C MET A 254 21.71 0.90 12.93
N ALA A 255 22.85 0.62 12.29
CA ALA A 255 23.34 -0.74 12.09
C ALA A 255 23.54 -1.51 13.41
N LYS A 256 24.05 -0.85 14.46
CA LYS A 256 24.14 -1.43 15.82
C LYS A 256 22.79 -1.81 16.38
N LEU A 257 21.76 -1.00 16.18
CA LEU A 257 20.40 -1.31 16.63
C LEU A 257 19.78 -2.44 15.80
N ILE A 258 20.04 -2.48 14.49
CA ILE A 258 19.53 -3.53 13.60
C ILE A 258 20.19 -4.88 13.90
N LEU A 259 21.47 -4.91 14.26
CA LEU A 259 22.25 -6.15 14.44
C LEU A 259 22.48 -6.55 15.90
N GLY A 260 22.39 -5.61 16.84
CA GLY A 260 22.72 -5.82 18.26
C GLY A 260 21.74 -6.75 18.98
N GLY A 261 22.16 -7.31 20.11
CA GLY A 261 21.32 -8.18 20.96
C GLY A 261 20.14 -7.43 21.61
N GLY A 262 19.07 -8.17 21.94
CA GLY A 262 17.94 -7.66 22.73
C GLY A 262 16.91 -6.80 22.00
N GLN A 263 17.08 -6.55 20.70
CA GLN A 263 16.07 -5.90 19.86
C GLN A 263 15.14 -6.94 19.23
N ASP A 264 13.83 -6.71 19.30
CA ASP A 264 12.83 -7.50 18.59
C ASP A 264 12.87 -7.23 17.07
N ALA A 265 12.24 -8.12 16.29
CA ALA A 265 12.31 -8.09 14.83
C ALA A 265 11.64 -6.84 14.22
N ASP A 266 10.55 -6.33 14.82
CA ASP A 266 9.86 -5.13 14.33
C ASP A 266 10.72 -3.89 14.57
N THR A 267 11.36 -3.78 15.74
CA THR A 267 12.28 -2.67 16.04
C THR A 267 13.45 -2.63 15.06
N ARG A 268 14.04 -3.78 14.71
CA ARG A 268 15.09 -3.87 13.68
C ARG A 268 14.58 -3.41 12.33
N THR A 269 13.41 -3.88 11.92
CA THR A 269 12.80 -3.56 10.63
C THR A 269 12.49 -2.08 10.51
N ASN A 270 11.87 -1.48 11.53
CA ASN A 270 11.61 -0.04 11.57
C ASN A 270 12.89 0.78 11.56
N THR A 271 13.93 0.34 12.29
CA THR A 271 15.24 1.01 12.27
C THR A 271 15.88 0.98 10.89
N PHE A 272 15.80 -0.15 10.17
CA PHE A 272 16.29 -0.26 8.80
C PHE A 272 15.53 0.65 7.83
N ILE A 273 14.20 0.75 7.98
CA ILE A 273 13.38 1.67 7.18
C ILE A 273 13.79 3.12 7.44
N GLU A 274 13.99 3.52 8.71
CA GLU A 274 14.48 4.86 9.04
C GLU A 274 15.90 5.12 8.52
N MET A 275 16.76 4.10 8.51
CA MET A 275 18.10 4.19 7.91
C MET A 275 18.02 4.49 6.41
N CYS A 276 17.14 3.82 5.68
CA CYS A 276 16.91 4.08 4.25
C CYS A 276 16.30 5.47 4.01
N LYS A 277 15.35 5.89 4.84
CA LYS A 277 14.76 7.24 4.78
C LYS A 277 15.78 8.33 5.02
N PHE A 278 16.66 8.15 6.00
CA PHE A 278 17.76 9.08 6.28
C PHE A 278 18.68 9.20 5.07
N VAL A 279 19.10 8.08 4.47
CA VAL A 279 19.95 8.11 3.27
C VAL A 279 19.24 8.81 2.11
N TYR A 280 17.97 8.50 1.86
CA TYR A 280 17.26 9.05 0.71
C TYR A 280 16.86 10.52 0.88
N GLY A 281 16.45 10.92 2.08
CA GLY A 281 15.85 12.24 2.34
C GLY A 281 16.83 13.31 2.84
N ASP A 282 17.88 12.91 3.58
CA ASP A 282 18.75 13.86 4.29
C ASP A 282 20.17 13.95 3.72
N ILE A 283 20.55 13.09 2.77
CA ILE A 283 21.90 13.04 2.17
C ILE A 283 21.91 13.68 0.78
N GLU A 284 23.01 14.34 0.45
CA GLU A 284 23.22 14.93 -0.89
C GLU A 284 23.13 13.84 -1.98
N ARG A 285 22.40 14.13 -3.07
CA ARG A 285 21.97 13.16 -4.09
C ARG A 285 23.11 12.32 -4.67
N GLU A 286 24.30 12.90 -4.82
CA GLU A 286 25.48 12.22 -5.35
C GLU A 286 25.91 10.99 -4.51
N PHE A 287 25.59 10.96 -3.22
CA PHE A 287 25.91 9.83 -2.33
C PHE A 287 24.75 8.88 -2.10
N VAL A 288 23.52 9.24 -2.48
CA VAL A 288 22.32 8.45 -2.20
C VAL A 288 22.41 7.06 -2.84
N ASP A 289 22.68 6.99 -4.15
CA ASP A 289 22.72 5.71 -4.86
C ASP A 289 23.85 4.79 -4.36
N PRO A 290 25.11 5.25 -4.25
CA PRO A 290 26.19 4.45 -3.67
C PRO A 290 25.90 3.94 -2.26
N LEU A 291 25.30 4.77 -1.40
CA LEU A 291 24.96 4.37 -0.04
C LEU A 291 23.79 3.39 -0.02
N MET A 292 22.78 3.56 -0.89
CA MET A 292 21.67 2.60 -0.98
C MET A 292 22.12 1.23 -1.49
N ASP A 293 23.05 1.20 -2.45
CA ASP A 293 23.66 -0.07 -2.90
C ASP A 293 24.49 -0.72 -1.79
N LEU A 294 25.27 0.08 -1.04
CA LEU A 294 25.98 -0.42 0.14
C LEU A 294 25.02 -1.05 1.16
N LEU A 295 23.91 -0.40 1.49
CA LEU A 295 22.93 -0.94 2.45
C LEU A 295 22.22 -2.18 1.91
N SER A 296 21.90 -2.20 0.62
CA SER A 296 21.28 -3.37 0.00
C SER A 296 22.21 -4.57 0.00
N ALA A 297 23.50 -4.39 -0.19
CA ALA A 297 24.48 -5.47 -0.14
C ALA A 297 24.85 -5.86 1.31
N ALA A 298 24.89 -4.90 2.23
CA ALA A 298 25.33 -5.16 3.60
C ALA A 298 24.33 -6.00 4.41
N PHE A 299 23.02 -5.85 4.17
CA PHE A 299 21.97 -6.48 4.98
C PHE A 299 21.28 -7.68 4.31
N VAL A 300 21.86 -8.21 3.23
CA VAL A 300 21.34 -9.35 2.48
C VAL A 300 22.37 -10.48 2.51
N VAL A 301 21.92 -11.70 2.80
CA VAL A 301 22.76 -12.89 2.69
C VAL A 301 22.64 -13.41 1.26
N GLU A 302 23.72 -13.30 0.48
CA GLU A 302 23.76 -13.93 -0.85
C GLU A 302 23.65 -15.46 -0.71
N GLY A 303 22.88 -16.07 -1.61
CA GLY A 303 22.63 -17.52 -1.66
C GLY A 303 23.80 -18.33 -2.17
#